data_AF-A0AAU2PBC5-F1
#
_entry.id   AF-A0AAU2PBC5-F1
#
_cell.length_a   1.000
_cell.length_b   1.000
_cell.length_c   1.000
_cell.angle_alpha   90.00
_cell.angle_beta   90.00
_cell.angle_gamma   90.00
#
_symmetry.space_group_name_H-M   'P 1'
#
loop_
_entity.id
_entity.type
_entity.pdbx_description
1 polymer ?
#
loop_
_entity_poly.entity_id
_entity_poly.type
_entity_poly.pdbx_seq_one_letter_code
_entity_poly.pdbx_strand_id
1 'polypeptide(L)' 'MSSHLPDDDEWLLQERQRIGRCIRDARMHRNLTQEQVFLAIPASRSFYQEIESGLGNPTLSMLLRIARILDVSIGELLS' A
#
# COMPACT_ATOMS: atom_id res chain seq x y z
N MET A 1 -23.54 -22.16 17.04
CA MET A 1 -23.14 -21.04 16.17
C MET A 1 -21.68 -21.24 15.83
N SER A 2 -21.42 -22.10 14.84
CA SER A 2 -20.06 -22.42 14.42
C SER A 2 -19.51 -21.23 13.65
N SER A 3 -18.57 -20.48 14.24
CA SER A 3 -17.79 -19.49 13.50
C SER A 3 -16.83 -20.25 12.59
N HIS A 4 -17.25 -20.45 11.35
CA HIS A 4 -16.30 -20.74 10.29
C HIS A 4 -15.56 -19.42 10.03
N LEU A 5 -14.36 -19.27 10.60
CA LEU A 5 -13.44 -18.27 10.09
C LEU A 5 -13.14 -18.70 8.63
N PRO A 6 -13.40 -17.85 7.62
CA PRO A 6 -13.08 -18.19 6.24
C PRO A 6 -11.57 -18.37 6.16
N ASP A 7 -11.07 -19.38 5.44
CA ASP A 7 -9.64 -19.66 5.18
C ASP A 7 -8.75 -18.40 5.31
N ASP A 8 -8.00 -18.32 6.41
CA ASP A 8 -7.96 -17.17 7.34
C ASP A 8 -7.47 -15.79 6.85
N ASP A 9 -6.94 -15.66 5.62
CA ASP A 9 -6.26 -14.45 5.15
C ASP A 9 -6.71 -13.92 3.78
N GLU A 10 -7.70 -14.53 3.12
CA GLU A 10 -8.10 -14.08 1.78
C GLU A 10 -8.63 -12.63 1.80
N TRP A 11 -9.46 -12.29 2.77
CA TRP A 11 -9.98 -10.93 2.94
C TRP A 11 -8.86 -9.92 3.22
N LEU A 12 -7.81 -10.33 3.96
CA LEU A 12 -6.64 -9.49 4.21
C LEU A 12 -5.86 -9.23 2.92
N LEU A 13 -5.70 -10.24 2.07
CA LEU A 13 -5.05 -10.08 0.76
C LEU A 13 -5.87 -9.14 -0.13
N GLN A 14 -7.19 -9.33 -0.21
CA GLN A 14 -8.07 -8.47 -1.00
C GLN A 14 -8.00 -7.01 -0.53
N GLU A 15 -7.96 -6.79 0.78
CA GLU A 15 -7.86 -5.45 1.37
C GLU A 15 -6.49 -4.81 1.14
N ARG A 16 -5.39 -5.55 1.29
CA ARG A 16 -4.06 -5.04 0.95
C ARG A 16 -3.92 -4.73 -0.54
N GLN A 17 -4.52 -5.52 -1.42
CA GLN A 17 -4.54 -5.24 -2.86
C GLN A 17 -5.31 -3.95 -3.17
N ARG A 18 -6.40 -3.68 -2.43
CA ARG A 18 -7.16 -2.43 -2.55
C ARG A 18 -6.31 -1.22 -2.17
N ILE A 19 -5.67 -1.27 -0.99
CA ILE A 19 -4.74 -0.24 -0.52
C ILE A 19 -3.57 -0.04 -1.50
N GLY A 20 -2.99 -1.15 -2.00
CA GLY A 20 -1.91 -1.12 -2.99
C GLY A 20 -2.31 -0.40 -4.29
N ARG A 21 -3.54 -0.61 -4.76
CA ARG A 21 -4.11 0.14 -5.90
C ARG A 21 -4.25 1.63 -5.59
N CYS A 22 -4.78 2.00 -4.43
CA CYS A 22 -4.90 3.41 -4.04
C CYS A 22 -3.54 4.12 -3.99
N ILE A 23 -2.49 3.45 -3.48
CA ILE A 23 -1.11 3.96 -3.49
C ILE A 23 -0.61 4.15 -4.92
N ARG A 24 -0.78 3.13 -5.78
CA ARG A 24 -0.37 3.18 -7.18
C ARG A 24 -1.06 4.32 -7.92
N ASP A 25 -2.37 4.46 -7.73
CA ASP A 25 -3.18 5.48 -8.39
C ASP A 25 -2.75 6.87 -7.93
N ALA A 26 -2.62 7.11 -6.62
CA ALA A 26 -2.10 8.38 -6.10
C ALA A 26 -0.70 8.69 -6.66
N ARG A 27 0.19 7.70 -6.76
CA ARG A 27 1.52 7.88 -7.38
C ARG A 27 1.41 8.30 -8.85
N MET A 28 0.55 7.63 -9.62
CA MET A 28 0.35 7.96 -11.04
C MET A 28 -0.27 9.35 -11.23
N HIS A 29 -1.21 9.77 -10.38
CA HIS A 29 -1.76 11.13 -10.39
C HIS A 29 -0.69 12.20 -10.12
N ARG A 30 0.35 11.86 -9.34
CA ARG A 30 1.53 12.71 -9.11
C ARG A 30 2.60 12.63 -10.21
N ASN A 31 2.39 11.82 -11.25
CA ASN A 31 3.38 11.54 -12.30
C ASN A 31 4.72 11.04 -11.75
N LEU A 32 4.70 10.30 -10.63
CA LEU A 32 5.90 9.74 -10.01
C LEU A 32 6.15 8.31 -10.49
N THR A 33 7.41 7.94 -10.68
CA THR A 33 7.83 6.56 -10.89
C THR A 33 7.92 5.83 -9.55
N GLN A 34 7.88 4.49 -9.58
CA GLN A 34 8.12 3.69 -8.36
C GLN A 34 9.50 4.01 -7.76
N GLU A 35 10.49 4.30 -8.60
CA GLU A 35 11.84 4.67 -8.18
C GLU A 35 11.90 5.96 -7.38
N GLN A 36 11.19 6.99 -7.84
CA GLN A 36 11.11 8.26 -7.14
C GLN A 36 10.49 8.11 -5.74
N VAL A 37 9.55 7.18 -5.56
CA VAL A 37 8.92 6.96 -4.25
C VAL A 37 9.78 6.08 -3.34
N PHE A 38 10.29 4.94 -3.82
CA PHE A 38 11.05 4.04 -2.93
C PHE A 38 12.37 4.66 -2.47
N LEU A 39 13.02 5.52 -3.28
CA LEU A 39 14.23 6.24 -2.85
C LEU A 39 13.98 7.28 -1.75
N ALA A 40 12.72 7.70 -1.57
CA ALA A 40 12.34 8.70 -0.57
C ALA A 40 11.85 8.07 0.76
N ILE A 41 11.80 6.74 0.86
CA ILE A 41 11.41 6.00 2.06
C ILE A 41 12.43 4.90 2.36
N PRO A 42 12.53 4.39 3.61
CA PRO A 42 13.40 3.26 3.89
C PRO A 42 12.74 1.95 3.43
N ALA A 43 12.63 1.76 2.11
CA ALA A 43 12.14 0.54 1.47
C ALA A 43 13.01 0.18 0.27
N SER A 44 13.11 -1.13 -0.03
CA SER A 44 13.67 -1.58 -1.29
C SER A 44 12.69 -1.36 -2.44
N ARG A 45 13.19 -1.36 -3.68
CA ARG A 45 12.36 -1.36 -4.88
C ARG A 45 11.36 -2.52 -4.90
N SER A 46 11.81 -3.73 -4.57
CA SER A 46 10.97 -4.94 -4.56
C SER A 46 9.87 -4.83 -3.52
N PHE A 47 10.18 -4.33 -2.32
CA PHE A 47 9.18 -4.17 -1.27
C PHE A 47 8.14 -3.10 -1.65
N TYR A 48 8.55 -1.99 -2.28
CA TYR A 48 7.59 -1.01 -2.80
C TYR A 48 6.67 -1.58 -3.88
N GLN A 49 7.18 -2.46 -4.75
CA GLN A 49 6.38 -3.18 -5.74
C GLN A 49 5.38 -4.14 -5.08
N GLU A 50 5.79 -4.85 -4.03
CA GLU A 50 4.92 -5.71 -3.22
C GLU A 50 3.82 -4.91 -2.52
N ILE A 51 4.12 -3.70 -2.03
CA ILE A 51 3.11 -2.80 -1.45
C ILE A 51 2.05 -2.44 -2.49
N GLU A 52 2.44 -1.99 -3.69
CA GLU A 52 1.47 -1.64 -4.75
C GLU A 52 0.66 -2.84 -5.26
N SER A 53 1.19 -4.07 -5.14
CA SER A 53 0.47 -5.29 -5.51
C SER A 53 -0.33 -5.91 -4.36
N GLY A 54 -0.28 -5.35 -3.15
CA GLY A 54 -0.95 -5.89 -1.96
C GLY A 54 -0.28 -7.12 -1.34
N LEU A 55 0.87 -7.53 -1.86
CA LEU A 55 1.68 -8.63 -1.32
C LEU A 55 2.55 -8.16 -0.14
N GLY A 56 2.85 -6.87 -0.07
CA GLY A 56 3.65 -6.26 0.99
C GLY A 56 2.81 -5.96 2.22
N ASN A 57 3.44 -6.05 3.40
CA ASN A 57 2.86 -5.63 4.67
C ASN A 57 3.65 -4.44 5.23
N PRO A 58 3.43 -3.21 4.72
CA PRO A 58 4.13 -2.03 5.21
C PRO A 58 3.69 -1.68 6.62
N THR A 59 4.60 -1.17 7.43
CA THR A 59 4.23 -0.59 8.73
C THR A 59 3.39 0.67 8.53
N LEU A 60 2.60 1.05 9.54
CA LEU A 60 1.84 2.30 9.53
C LEU A 60 2.74 3.52 9.26
N SER A 61 3.94 3.55 9.85
CA SER A 61 4.92 4.63 9.61
C SER A 61 5.37 4.70 8.15
N MET A 62 5.44 3.58 7.44
CA MET A 62 5.77 3.55 6.02
C MET A 62 4.60 4.06 5.18
N LEU A 63 3.36 3.67 5.48
CA LEU A 63 2.17 4.20 4.83
C LEU A 63 2.05 5.73 5.02
N LEU A 64 2.32 6.25 6.21
CA LEU A 64 2.34 7.69 6.48
C LEU A 64 3.41 8.43 5.65
N ARG A 65 4.60 7.85 5.48
CA ARG A 65 5.64 8.42 4.63
C ARG A 65 5.26 8.41 3.15
N ILE A 66 4.65 7.32 2.68
CA ILE A 66 4.12 7.22 1.31
C ILE A 66 3.06 8.30 1.09
N ALA A 67 2.07 8.40 1.99
CA ALA A 67 1.03 9.44 1.94
C ALA A 67 1.64 10.85 1.86
N ARG A 68 2.68 11.13 2.65
CA ARG A 68 3.40 12.41 2.64
C ARG A 68 4.08 12.72 1.31
N ILE A 69 4.69 11.72 0.66
CA ILE A 69 5.38 11.88 -0.65
C ILE A 69 4.36 12.05 -1.77
N LEU A 70 3.27 11.29 -1.71
CA LEU A 70 2.16 11.36 -2.66
C LEU A 70 1.24 12.55 -2.37
N ASP A 71 1.48 13.26 -1.26
CA ASP A 71 0.77 14.45 -0.77
C ASP A 71 -0.76 14.23 -0.78
N VAL A 72 -1.13 13.09 -0.22
CA VAL A 72 -2.50 12.69 0.10
C VAL A 72 -2.60 12.40 1.60
N SER A 73 -3.81 12.37 2.13
CA SER A 73 -4.06 11.86 3.48
C SER A 73 -3.86 10.34 3.54
N ILE A 74 -3.57 9.81 4.72
CA ILE A 74 -3.58 8.35 4.91
C ILE A 74 -4.98 7.77 4.71
N GLY A 75 -6.03 8.55 4.98
CA GLY A 75 -7.41 8.16 4.72
C GLY A 75 -7.62 7.81 3.25
N GLU A 76 -7.12 8.63 2.33
CA GLU A 76 -7.20 8.36 0.88
C GLU A 76 -6.48 7.08 0.44
N LEU A 77 -5.41 6.67 1.14
CA LEU A 77 -4.73 5.39 0.85
C LEU A 77 -5.52 4.17 1.37
N LEU A 78 -6.37 4.39 2.37
CA LEU A 78 -7.21 3.36 2.99
C LEU A 78 -8.67 3.41 2.47
N SER A 79 -8.98 4.34 1.58
CA SER A 79 -10.30 4.55 0.96
C SER A 79 -10.60 3.57 -0.14
#